data_AF-A0A5S4EJR8-F1
#
_entry.id   AF-A0A5S4EJR8-F1
#
_cell.length_a   1.000
_cell.length_b   1.000
_cell.length_c   1.000
_cell.angle_alpha   90.00
_cell.angle_beta   90.00
_cell.angle_gamma   90.00
#
_symmetry.space_group_name_H-M   'P 1'
#
loop_
_entity.id
_entity.type
_entity.pdbx_description
1 polymer ?
#
loop_
_entity_poly.entity_id
_entity_poly.type
_entity_poly.pdbx_seq_one_letter_code
_entity_poly.pdbx_strand_id
1 'polypeptide(L)'
;MTILLNQATTDPYAETYWQNLEAALMARTIEATADLPPERRKAPLSVWLQGVFDAAAVGLPQEFNQDGLLVWTEQGSLRHLTYHAPTGFSCHLGRVYPQPNGTWAALVIAGVADDEHTAMAKAEWAISRLTA
;
A
#
# COMPACT_ATOMS: atom_id res chain seq x y z
N MET A 1 -7.28 -7.75 17.21
CA MET A 1 -6.67 -6.55 17.83
C MET A 1 -7.66 -5.42 17.62
N THR A 2 -8.37 -5.03 18.68
CA THR A 2 -9.42 -4.02 18.63
C THR A 2 -8.75 -2.67 18.56
N ILE A 3 -8.62 -2.10 17.34
CA ILE A 3 -8.29 -0.69 17.21
C ILE A 3 -9.44 0.05 17.88
N LEU A 4 -9.14 0.74 18.97
CA LEU A 4 -10.07 1.59 19.67
C LEU A 4 -10.51 2.68 18.70
N LEU A 5 -11.64 2.44 18.01
CA LEU A 5 -12.53 3.45 17.43
C LEU A 5 -13.08 4.31 18.58
N ASN A 6 -12.19 4.93 19.35
CA ASN A 6 -12.54 5.70 20.54
C ASN A 6 -12.85 7.13 20.13
N GLN A 7 -13.91 7.24 19.35
CA GLN A 7 -14.90 8.30 19.33
C GLN A 7 -15.78 7.98 18.14
N ALA A 8 -17.08 7.93 18.37
CA ALA A 8 -18.06 7.62 17.34
C ALA A 8 -17.91 8.59 16.16
N THR A 9 -17.14 8.22 15.14
CA THR A 9 -17.27 8.77 13.80
C THR A 9 -18.64 8.26 13.33
N THR A 10 -19.67 9.07 13.57
CA THR A 10 -21.04 8.86 13.06
C THR A 10 -21.12 8.90 11.53
N ASP A 11 -19.97 9.10 10.88
CA ASP A 11 -19.79 9.09 9.45
C ASP A 11 -19.85 7.65 8.91
N PRO A 12 -20.83 7.31 8.04
CA PRO A 12 -20.93 5.98 7.44
C PRO A 12 -19.74 5.63 6.53
N TYR A 13 -18.88 6.60 6.17
CA TYR A 13 -17.71 6.42 5.31
C TYR A 13 -16.39 6.35 6.08
N ALA A 14 -16.41 6.34 7.41
CA ALA A 14 -15.20 6.35 8.24
C ALA A 14 -14.22 5.21 7.88
N GLU A 15 -14.73 4.02 7.54
CA GLU A 15 -13.92 2.88 7.10
C GLU A 15 -13.24 3.15 5.76
N THR A 16 -13.95 3.74 4.79
CA THR A 16 -13.37 4.12 3.50
C THR A 16 -12.29 5.18 3.66
N TYR A 17 -12.50 6.18 4.52
CA TYR A 17 -11.48 7.19 4.81
C TYR A 17 -10.25 6.60 5.50
N TRP A 18 -10.44 5.58 6.33
CA TRP A 18 -9.34 4.85 6.93
C TRP A 18 -8.51 4.09 5.89
N GLN A 19 -9.16 3.37 4.98
CA GLN A 19 -8.50 2.68 3.88
C GLN A 19 -7.75 3.66 2.96
N ASN A 20 -8.33 4.82 2.67
CA ASN A 20 -7.69 5.88 1.90
C ASN A 20 -6.44 6.42 2.61
N LEU A 21 -6.51 6.60 3.93
CA LEU A 21 -5.36 7.01 4.73
C LEU A 21 -4.24 5.97 4.68
N GLU A 22 -4.56 4.67 4.80
CA GLU A 22 -3.56 3.60 4.69
C GLU A 22 -2.89 3.56 3.30
N ALA A 23 -3.68 3.73 2.24
CA ALA A 23 -3.15 3.85 0.88
C ALA A 23 -2.23 5.08 0.72
N ALA A 24 -2.60 6.21 1.32
CA ALA A 24 -1.78 7.43 1.35
C ALA A 24 -0.45 7.24 2.09
N LEU A 25 -0.47 6.58 3.25
CA LEU A 25 0.75 6.29 4.03
C LEU A 25 1.67 5.33 3.28
N MET A 26 1.12 4.31 2.61
CA MET A 26 1.91 3.42 1.75
C MET A 26 2.52 4.16 0.56
N ALA A 27 1.74 5.03 -0.10
CA ALA A 27 2.22 5.85 -1.21
C ALA A 27 3.38 6.76 -0.77
N ARG A 28 3.28 7.36 0.41
CA ARG A 28 4.35 8.16 1.01
C ARG A 28 5.61 7.35 1.26
N THR A 29 5.48 6.15 1.85
CA THR A 29 6.62 5.24 2.04
C THR A 29 7.27 4.87 0.72
N ILE A 30 6.49 4.54 -0.32
CA ILE A 30 7.03 4.21 -1.65
C ILE A 30 7.81 5.40 -2.22
N GLU A 31 7.27 6.62 -2.15
CA GLU A 31 7.98 7.81 -2.65
C GLU A 31 9.31 8.05 -1.92
N ALA A 32 9.34 7.82 -0.61
CA ALA A 32 10.53 8.03 0.21
C ALA A 32 11.61 6.96 0.04
N THR A 33 11.23 5.72 -0.30
CA THR A 33 12.13 4.55 -0.24
C THR A 33 12.43 3.91 -1.59
N ALA A 34 11.55 4.06 -2.58
CA ALA A 34 11.80 3.56 -3.92
C ALA A 34 12.65 4.56 -4.71
N ASP A 35 13.60 4.05 -5.50
CA ASP A 35 14.39 4.85 -6.43
C ASP A 35 13.55 5.23 -7.67
N LEU A 36 12.55 6.07 -7.45
CA LEU A 36 11.64 6.53 -8.50
C LEU A 36 12.23 7.74 -9.24
N PRO A 37 12.18 7.76 -10.58
CA PRO A 37 12.47 8.94 -11.36
C PRO A 37 11.59 10.14 -10.93
N PRO A 38 12.10 11.38 -10.97
CA PRO A 38 11.38 12.57 -10.50
C PRO A 38 9.97 12.71 -11.09
N GLU A 39 9.79 12.36 -12.37
CA GLU A 39 8.50 12.40 -13.07
C GLU A 39 7.48 11.39 -12.52
N ARG A 40 7.93 10.30 -11.89
CA ARG A 40 7.07 9.26 -11.30
C ARG A 40 6.74 9.52 -9.83
N ARG A 41 7.50 10.37 -9.13
CA ARG A 41 7.27 10.73 -7.71
C ARG A 41 5.98 11.52 -7.46
N LYS A 42 5.51 12.26 -8.47
CA LYS A 42 4.28 13.07 -8.34
C LYS A 42 3.03 12.22 -8.08
N ALA A 43 2.96 11.04 -8.67
CA ALA A 43 1.81 10.14 -8.53
C ALA A 43 1.58 9.70 -7.08
N PRO A 44 2.56 9.09 -6.37
CA PRO A 44 2.36 8.71 -4.97
C PRO A 44 2.12 9.92 -4.05
N LEU A 45 2.76 11.07 -4.30
CA LEU A 45 2.50 12.29 -3.52
C LEU A 45 1.07 12.80 -3.68
N SER A 46 0.48 12.68 -4.88
CA SER A 46 -0.92 13.07 -5.10
C SER A 46 -1.90 12.20 -4.30
N VAL A 47 -1.63 10.89 -4.21
CA VAL A 47 -2.41 9.95 -3.39
C VAL A 47 -2.26 10.28 -1.91
N TRP A 48 -1.02 10.58 -1.47
CA TRP A 48 -0.75 10.96 -0.09
C TRP A 48 -1.51 12.23 0.32
N LEU A 49 -1.46 13.29 -0.49
CA LEU A 49 -2.15 14.54 -0.21
C LEU A 49 -3.67 14.34 -0.09
N GLN A 50 -4.27 13.56 -0.99
CA GLN A 50 -5.71 13.28 -0.95
C GLN A 50 -6.09 12.53 0.32
N GLY A 51 -5.41 11.42 0.64
CA GLY A 51 -5.78 10.61 1.80
C GLY A 51 -5.56 11.31 3.14
N VAL A 52 -4.54 12.17 3.25
CA VAL A 52 -4.34 13.00 4.46
C VAL A 52 -5.42 14.07 4.59
N PHE A 53 -5.84 14.70 3.49
CA PHE A 53 -6.93 15.67 3.50
C PHE A 53 -8.25 15.02 3.92
N ASP A 54 -8.58 13.88 3.32
CA ASP A 54 -9.76 13.07 3.64
C ASP A 54 -9.78 12.69 5.13
N ALA A 55 -8.66 12.20 5.65
CA ALA A 55 -8.52 11.82 7.05
C ALA A 55 -8.72 13.01 8.01
N ALA A 56 -8.16 14.18 7.68
CA ALA A 56 -8.33 15.38 8.47
C ALA A 56 -9.79 15.86 8.48
N ALA A 57 -10.51 15.73 7.35
CA ALA A 57 -11.90 16.15 7.23
C ALA A 57 -12.85 15.39 8.17
N VAL A 58 -12.54 14.13 8.49
CA VAL A 58 -13.32 13.29 9.40
C VAL A 58 -12.72 13.14 10.79
N GLY A 59 -11.68 13.92 11.12
CA GLY A 59 -11.07 13.94 12.44
C GLY A 59 -10.29 12.68 12.80
N LEU A 60 -9.80 11.92 11.81
CA LEU A 60 -8.92 10.78 12.06
C LEU A 60 -7.58 11.28 12.66
N PRO A 61 -7.00 10.57 13.65
CA PRO A 61 -5.82 11.05 14.36
C PRO A 61 -4.65 11.36 13.41
N GLN A 62 -4.07 12.56 13.49
CA GLN A 62 -2.86 12.93 12.73
C GLN A 62 -1.56 12.36 13.34
N GLU A 63 -1.66 11.51 14.35
CA GLU A 63 -0.51 10.88 15.01
C GLU A 63 0.27 9.92 14.10
N PHE A 64 -0.25 9.61 12.91
CA PHE A 64 0.43 8.81 11.87
C PHE A 64 1.52 9.56 11.09
N ASN A 65 2.11 10.61 11.67
CA ASN A 65 3.29 11.30 11.14
C ASN A 65 4.58 10.45 11.13
N GLN A 66 4.49 9.15 11.43
CA GLN A 66 5.58 8.21 11.24
C GLN A 66 5.49 7.61 9.84
N ASP A 67 6.62 7.50 9.15
CA ASP A 67 6.65 6.81 7.86
C ASP A 67 6.40 5.31 8.06
N GLY A 68 5.63 4.70 7.16
CA GLY A 68 5.58 3.24 7.07
C GLY A 68 6.91 2.68 6.57
N LEU A 69 7.12 1.37 6.73
CA LEU A 69 8.38 0.72 6.38
C LEU A 69 8.19 -0.36 5.32
N LEU A 70 9.07 -0.39 4.32
CA LEU A 70 9.19 -1.49 3.37
C LEU A 70 10.38 -2.37 3.75
N VAL A 71 10.12 -3.66 4.01
CA VAL A 71 11.15 -4.62 4.43
C VAL A 71 11.19 -5.80 3.49
N TRP A 72 12.40 -6.15 3.05
CA TRP A 72 12.68 -7.45 2.44
C TRP A 72 13.03 -8.46 3.53
N THR A 73 12.24 -9.52 3.64
CA THR A 73 12.52 -10.65 4.54
C THR A 73 12.88 -11.89 3.72
N GLU A 74 13.87 -12.64 4.19
CA GLU A 74 14.29 -13.89 3.57
C GLU A 74 13.56 -15.08 4.22
N GLN A 75 13.03 -15.98 3.41
CA GLN A 75 12.41 -17.23 3.84
C GLN A 75 12.94 -18.38 2.98
N GLY A 76 14.06 -18.96 3.39
CA GLY A 76 14.78 -19.96 2.59
C GLY A 76 15.33 -19.33 1.31
N SER A 77 14.93 -19.84 0.14
CA SER A 77 15.30 -19.28 -1.16
C SER A 77 14.36 -18.16 -1.66
N LEU A 78 13.33 -17.82 -0.88
CA LEU A 78 12.34 -16.81 -1.23
C LEU A 78 12.68 -15.48 -0.56
N ARG A 79 12.39 -14.37 -1.23
CA ARG A 79 12.42 -13.02 -0.66
C ARG A 79 11.04 -12.41 -0.70
N HIS A 80 10.56 -11.90 0.42
CA HIS A 80 9.24 -11.31 0.56
C HIS A 80 9.38 -9.81 0.81
N LEU A 81 8.66 -8.99 0.04
CA LEU A 81 8.51 -7.57 0.32
C LEU A 81 7.26 -7.38 1.16
N THR A 82 7.40 -6.77 2.33
CA THR A 82 6.29 -6.48 3.24
C THR A 82 6.28 -4.99 3.57
N TYR A 83 5.11 -4.38 3.46
CA TYR A 83 4.83 -3.06 4.00
C TYR A 83 4.34 -3.19 5.44
N HIS A 84 4.92 -2.41 6.34
CA HIS A 84 4.48 -2.24 7.72
C HIS A 84 3.96 -0.82 7.90
N ALA A 85 2.65 -0.71 8.10
CA ALA A 85 1.99 0.55 8.34
C ALA A 85 2.29 1.06 9.76
N PRO A 86 2.38 2.39 9.97
CA PRO A 86 2.49 2.99 11.31
C PRO A 86 1.31 2.65 12.22
N THR A 87 0.16 2.31 11.62
CA THR A 87 -1.08 1.88 12.29
C THR A 87 -1.01 0.45 12.83
N GLY A 88 0.07 -0.30 12.54
CA GLY A 88 0.28 -1.69 12.97
C GLY A 88 -0.18 -2.74 11.97
N PHE A 89 -0.79 -2.36 10.85
CA PHE A 89 -1.10 -3.27 9.76
C PHE A 89 0.16 -3.68 8.99
N SER A 90 0.17 -4.89 8.45
CA SER A 90 1.24 -5.38 7.57
C SER A 90 0.65 -6.02 6.33
N CYS A 91 1.21 -5.70 5.17
CA CYS A 91 0.74 -6.20 3.88
C CYS A 91 1.92 -6.75 3.07
N HIS A 92 1.82 -8.00 2.62
CA HIS A 92 2.79 -8.54 1.67
C HIS A 92 2.57 -7.91 0.30
N LEU A 93 3.59 -7.31 -0.28
CA LEU A 93 3.50 -6.62 -1.58
C LEU A 93 4.10 -7.43 -2.72
N GLY A 94 5.03 -8.33 -2.42
CA GLY A 94 5.62 -9.15 -3.46
C GLY A 94 6.52 -10.26 -2.94
N ARG A 95 6.86 -11.16 -3.85
CA ARG A 95 7.78 -12.27 -3.61
C ARG A 95 8.74 -12.42 -4.78
N VAL A 96 10.01 -12.66 -4.50
CA VAL A 96 11.03 -12.99 -5.50
C VAL A 96 11.55 -14.39 -5.23
N TYR A 97 11.69 -15.20 -6.28
CA TYR A 97 12.07 -16.60 -6.16
C TYR A 97 12.87 -17.11 -7.37
N PRO A 98 13.85 -18.01 -7.16
CA PRO A 98 14.66 -18.56 -8.23
C PRO A 98 13.85 -19.52 -9.12
N GLN A 99 14.20 -19.58 -10.40
CA GLN A 99 13.64 -20.50 -11.40
C GLN A 99 14.62 -21.65 -11.69
N PRO A 100 14.13 -22.83 -12.15
CA PRO A 100 14.99 -23.97 -12.48
C PRO A 100 16.07 -23.70 -13.52
N ASN A 101 15.87 -22.71 -14.41
CA ASN A 101 16.81 -22.32 -15.45
C ASN A 101 17.87 -21.30 -14.98
N GLY A 102 17.96 -21.02 -13.67
CA GLY A 102 18.90 -20.05 -13.10
C GLY A 102 18.45 -18.59 -13.20
N THR A 103 17.22 -18.31 -13.66
CA THR A 103 16.63 -16.96 -13.66
C THR A 103 15.82 -16.70 -12.37
N TRP A 104 15.22 -15.51 -12.26
CA TRP A 104 14.40 -15.12 -11.11
C TRP A 104 13.01 -14.70 -11.59
N ALA A 105 11.99 -15.06 -10.81
CA ALA A 105 10.62 -14.58 -10.99
C ALA A 105 10.24 -13.66 -9.83
N ALA A 106 9.46 -12.62 -10.13
CA ALA A 106 8.85 -11.74 -9.16
C ALA A 106 7.32 -11.85 -9.27
N LEU A 107 6.66 -12.03 -8.13
CA LEU A 107 5.23 -11.93 -7.97
C LEU A 107 4.92 -10.64 -7.22
N VAL A 108 3.98 -9.85 -7.73
CA VAL A 108 3.62 -8.54 -7.16
C VAL A 108 2.11 -8.54 -6.91
N ILE A 109 1.69 -8.02 -5.76
CA ILE A 109 0.28 -7.74 -5.51
C ILE A 109 -0.07 -6.45 -6.23
N ALA A 110 -0.85 -6.57 -7.30
CA ALA A 110 -1.17 -5.48 -8.21
C ALA A 110 -2.56 -4.85 -7.99
N GLY A 111 -3.37 -5.40 -7.10
CA GLY A 111 -4.69 -4.86 -6.77
C GLY A 111 -5.30 -5.50 -5.52
N VAL A 112 -6.00 -4.67 -4.73
CA VAL A 112 -6.84 -5.08 -3.60
C VAL A 112 -8.21 -4.42 -3.78
N ALA A 113 -9.27 -5.18 -3.58
CA ALA A 113 -10.66 -4.72 -3.61
C ALA A 113 -11.54 -5.64 -2.76
N ASP A 114 -12.74 -5.16 -2.43
CA ASP A 114 -13.71 -5.90 -1.61
C ASP A 114 -14.39 -7.05 -2.39
N ASP A 115 -14.31 -7.02 -3.72
CA ASP A 115 -14.81 -8.07 -4.62
C ASP A 115 -13.75 -8.52 -5.64
N GLU A 116 -13.90 -9.78 -6.07
CA GLU A 116 -12.96 -10.45 -6.96
C GLU A 116 -12.85 -9.74 -8.33
N HIS A 117 -13.97 -9.31 -8.91
CA HIS A 117 -13.97 -8.71 -10.25
C HIS A 117 -13.25 -7.37 -10.28
N THR A 118 -13.46 -6.54 -9.26
CA THR A 118 -12.74 -5.25 -9.13
C THR A 118 -11.26 -5.49 -8.85
N ALA A 119 -10.90 -6.48 -8.03
CA ALA A 119 -9.51 -6.82 -7.77
C ALA A 119 -8.81 -7.30 -9.05
N MET A 120 -9.49 -8.16 -9.83
CA MET A 120 -9.01 -8.63 -11.13
C MET A 120 -8.82 -7.48 -12.11
N ALA A 121 -9.82 -6.59 -12.28
CA ALA A 121 -9.71 -5.46 -13.19
C ALA A 121 -8.54 -4.52 -12.84
N LYS A 122 -8.30 -4.28 -11.54
CA LYS A 122 -7.13 -3.51 -11.07
C LYS A 122 -5.81 -4.22 -11.40
N ALA A 123 -5.75 -5.53 -11.17
CA ALA A 123 -4.56 -6.33 -11.48
C ALA A 123 -4.28 -6.37 -12.99
N GLU A 124 -5.30 -6.61 -13.83
CA GLU A 124 -5.20 -6.60 -15.29
C GLU A 124 -4.74 -5.23 -15.81
N TRP A 125 -5.32 -4.15 -15.29
CA TRP A 125 -4.88 -2.80 -15.63
C TRP A 125 -3.41 -2.58 -15.25
N ALA A 126 -2.99 -2.96 -14.05
CA ALA A 126 -1.61 -2.82 -13.61
C ALA A 126 -0.64 -3.66 -14.46
N ILE A 127 -1.00 -4.90 -14.79
CA ILE A 127 -0.21 -5.77 -15.69
C ILE A 127 -0.10 -5.13 -17.07
N SER A 128 -1.19 -4.61 -17.64
CA SER A 128 -1.18 -3.96 -18.96
C SER A 128 -0.19 -2.79 -19.04
N ARG A 129 -0.01 -2.07 -17.92
CA ARG A 129 0.94 -0.95 -17.80
C ARG A 129 2.40 -1.39 -17.70
N LEU A 130 2.66 -2.62 -17.29
CA LEU A 130 4.01 -3.20 -17.21
C LEU A 130 4.44 -3.84 -18.54
N THR A 131 3.48 -4.30 -19.35
CA THR A 131 3.73 -4.98 -20.63
C THR A 131 3.64 -4.07 -21.86
N ALA A 132 3.22 -2.82 -21.70
CA ALA A 132 3.11 -1.80 -22.75
C ALA A 132 4.32 -0.87 -22.74
#